data_AF-A0A2D5ATN0-F1
#
_entry.id   AF-A0A2D5ATN0-F1
#
_cell.length_a   1.000
_cell.length_b   1.000
_cell.length_c   1.000
_cell.angle_alpha   90.00
_cell.angle_beta   90.00
_cell.angle_gamma   90.00
#
_symmetry.space_group_name_H-M   'P 1'
#
loop_
_entity.id
_entity.type
_entity.pdbx_description
1 polymer ?
#
loop_
_entity_poly.entity_id
_entity_poly.type
_entity_poly.pdbx_seq_one_letter_code
_entity_poly.pdbx_strand_id
1 'polypeptide(L)'
;MANLVIAMYRPRDGKADVLLEEVSKHLPVLRELGLVTERKAVVLRAADGTLLEIFEWESEGAVKKAHDHPVVKQMWNRFEKVCTYVSLSDLEESKVPFPHFEPVDL
;
A
#
# COMPACT_ATOMS: atom_id res chain seq x y z
N MET A 1 16.65 -5.83 -9.59
CA MET A 1 17.17 -5.45 -8.25
C MET A 1 16.01 -5.41 -7.26
N ALA A 2 16.27 -5.29 -5.94
CA ALA A 2 15.21 -5.00 -4.97
C ALA A 2 14.59 -3.63 -5.28
N ASN A 3 13.28 -3.49 -5.13
CA ASN A 3 12.53 -2.30 -5.56
C ASN A 3 11.59 -1.82 -4.45
N LEU A 4 11.91 -0.65 -3.88
CA LEU A 4 11.05 0.04 -2.92
C LEU A 4 9.93 0.79 -3.65
N VAL A 5 8.70 0.55 -3.22
CA VAL A 5 7.50 1.16 -3.79
C VAL A 5 6.71 1.90 -2.71
N ILE A 6 5.96 2.92 -3.14
CA ILE A 6 4.96 3.60 -2.32
C ILE A 6 3.60 3.33 -2.96
N ALA A 7 2.77 2.54 -2.30
CA ALA A 7 1.38 2.33 -2.69
C ALA A 7 0.49 3.33 -1.94
N MET A 8 -0.49 3.92 -2.64
CA MET A 8 -1.36 4.95 -2.07
C MET A 8 -2.83 4.58 -2.27
N TYR A 9 -3.56 4.53 -1.16
CA TYR A 9 -4.94 4.06 -1.10
C TYR A 9 -5.82 5.15 -0.49
N ARG A 10 -6.59 5.86 -1.32
CA ARG A 10 -7.56 6.84 -0.83
C ARG A 10 -8.85 6.11 -0.45
N PRO A 11 -9.29 6.14 0.82
CA PRO A 11 -10.49 5.42 1.24
C PRO A 11 -11.73 5.98 0.54
N ARG A 12 -12.67 5.09 0.23
CA ARG A 12 -14.04 5.47 -0.12
C ARG A 12 -14.80 5.90 1.13
N ASP A 13 -15.89 6.65 0.95
CA ASP A 13 -16.71 7.15 2.05
C ASP A 13 -17.11 6.04 3.03
N GLY A 14 -16.79 6.25 4.32
CA GLY A 14 -17.08 5.30 5.40
C GLY A 14 -16.26 3.99 5.34
N LYS A 15 -15.18 3.92 4.56
CA LYS A 15 -14.32 2.73 4.43
C LYS A 15 -12.93 2.86 5.03
N ALA A 16 -12.64 3.94 5.75
CA ALA A 16 -11.33 4.19 6.35
C ALA A 16 -10.84 3.03 7.23
N ASP A 17 -11.65 2.58 8.19
CA ASP A 17 -11.26 1.49 9.11
C ASP A 17 -11.11 0.15 8.38
N VAL A 18 -11.97 -0.13 7.39
CA VAL A 18 -11.90 -1.36 6.59
C VAL A 18 -10.64 -1.35 5.72
N LEU A 19 -10.29 -0.21 5.13
CA LEU A 19 -9.05 -0.05 4.38
C LEU A 19 -7.84 -0.27 5.28
N LEU A 20 -7.84 0.26 6.50
CA LEU A 20 -6.77 0.06 7.47
C LEU A 20 -6.56 -1.44 7.78
N GLU A 21 -7.64 -2.18 7.96
CA GLU A 21 -7.61 -3.62 8.20
C GLU A 21 -7.10 -4.41 6.97
N GLU A 22 -7.39 -3.96 5.75
CA GLU A 22 -6.84 -4.59 4.53
C GLU A 22 -5.34 -4.27 4.36
N VAL A 23 -4.89 -3.06 4.70
CA VAL A 23 -3.46 -2.69 4.66
C VAL A 23 -2.64 -3.50 5.67
N SER A 24 -3.15 -3.74 6.88
CA SER A 24 -2.43 -4.56 7.88
C SER A 24 -2.19 -6.01 7.42
N LYS A 25 -3.05 -6.53 6.54
CA LYS A 25 -2.94 -7.87 5.95
C LYS A 25 -2.07 -7.92 4.70
N HIS A 26 -1.83 -6.78 4.05
CA HIS A 26 -1.19 -6.72 2.74
C HIS A 26 0.23 -7.29 2.74
N LEU A 27 1.12 -6.71 3.55
CA LEU A 27 2.52 -7.15 3.60
C LEU A 27 2.69 -8.60 4.10
N PRO A 28 1.99 -9.07 5.17
CA PRO A 28 2.03 -10.48 5.56
C PRO A 28 1.70 -11.44 4.43
N VAL A 29 0.62 -11.19 3.66
CA VAL A 29 0.24 -12.04 2.53
C VAL A 29 1.31 -12.05 1.45
N LEU A 30 1.89 -10.90 1.11
CA LEU A 30 2.96 -10.85 0.11
C LEU A 30 4.22 -11.59 0.56
N ARG A 31 4.53 -11.55 1.87
CA ARG A 31 5.68 -12.23 2.46
C ARG A 31 5.51 -13.74 2.44
N GLU A 32 4.35 -14.25 2.82
CA GLU A 32 4.03 -15.69 2.75
C GLU A 32 4.20 -16.26 1.33
N LEU A 33 3.98 -15.43 0.31
CA LEU A 33 4.13 -15.79 -1.10
C LEU A 33 5.56 -15.58 -1.64
N GLY A 34 6.50 -15.10 -0.82
CA GLY A 34 7.88 -14.81 -1.23
C GLY A 34 7.98 -13.71 -2.28
N LEU A 35 7.07 -12.73 -2.26
CA LEU A 35 7.01 -11.64 -3.24
C LEU A 35 7.72 -10.37 -2.75
N VAL A 36 7.86 -10.19 -1.45
CA VAL A 36 8.49 -9.03 -0.80
C VAL A 36 9.61 -9.50 0.12
N THR A 37 10.51 -8.58 0.47
CA THR A 37 11.60 -8.85 1.40
C THR A 37 11.11 -8.90 2.86
N GLU A 38 12.01 -9.21 3.79
CA GLU A 38 11.76 -9.13 5.24
C GLU A 38 11.68 -7.69 5.79
N ARG A 39 11.88 -6.68 4.94
CA ARG A 39 11.77 -5.27 5.36
C ARG A 39 10.35 -5.02 5.87
N LYS A 40 10.25 -4.41 7.06
CA LYS A 40 8.98 -3.91 7.60
C LYS A 40 8.47 -2.76 6.72
N ALA A 41 7.17 -2.77 6.41
CA ALA A 41 6.56 -1.62 5.75
C ALA A 41 6.51 -0.42 6.69
N VAL A 42 6.55 0.77 6.11
CA VAL A 42 6.19 2.01 6.79
C VAL A 42 4.83 2.42 6.26
N VAL A 43 3.86 2.61 7.17
CA VAL A 43 2.52 3.09 6.80
C VAL A 43 2.30 4.48 7.36
N LEU A 44 1.79 5.36 6.50
CA LEU A 44 1.54 6.77 6.79
C LEU A 44 0.11 7.11 6.37
N ARG A 45 -0.43 8.20 6.92
CA ARG A 45 -1.73 8.76 6.58
C ARG A 45 -1.60 10.23 6.19
N ALA A 46 -2.17 10.59 5.04
CA ALA A 46 -2.35 11.95 4.57
C ALA A 46 -3.58 12.62 5.21
N ALA A 47 -3.62 13.95 5.17
CA ALA A 47 -4.70 14.75 5.74
C ALA A 47 -6.08 14.43 5.13
N ASP A 48 -6.11 13.96 3.88
CA ASP A 48 -7.35 13.53 3.20
C ASP A 48 -7.76 12.08 3.53
N GLY A 49 -7.04 11.42 4.44
CA GLY A 49 -7.27 10.04 4.85
C GLY A 49 -6.61 8.99 3.95
N THR A 50 -5.90 9.38 2.89
CA THR A 50 -5.15 8.44 2.05
C THR A 50 -4.07 7.74 2.86
N LEU A 51 -4.02 6.41 2.78
CA LEU A 51 -2.93 5.62 3.35
C LEU A 51 -1.80 5.48 2.34
N LEU A 52 -0.57 5.71 2.79
CA LEU A 52 0.64 5.43 2.03
C LEU A 52 1.34 4.23 2.66
N GLU A 53 1.63 3.20 1.88
CA GLU A 53 2.36 2.01 2.33
C GLU A 53 3.67 1.90 1.55
N ILE A 54 4.79 1.96 2.27
CA ILE A 54 6.14 1.86 1.70
C ILE A 54 6.67 0.45 1.98
N PHE A 55 6.92 -0.33 0.94
CA PHE A 55 7.45 -1.69 1.07
C PHE A 55 8.39 -2.07 -0.07
N GLU A 56 9.10 -3.19 0.08
CA GLU A 56 10.15 -3.62 -0.83
C GLU A 56 9.81 -4.93 -1.52
N TRP A 57 9.72 -4.91 -2.85
CA TRP A 57 9.60 -6.13 -3.65
C TRP A 57 10.92 -6.90 -3.64
N GLU A 58 10.82 -8.23 -3.60
CA GLU A 58 11.96 -9.15 -3.65
C GLU A 58 12.76 -8.98 -4.95
N SER A 59 12.05 -8.72 -6.06
CA SER A 59 12.66 -8.45 -7.37
C SER A 59 11.66 -7.81 -8.32
N GLU A 60 12.15 -7.29 -9.45
CA GLU A 60 11.30 -6.84 -10.57
C GLU A 60 10.35 -7.94 -11.06
N GLY A 61 10.80 -9.21 -11.06
CA GLY A 61 9.97 -10.36 -11.41
C GLY A 61 8.86 -10.65 -10.40
N ALA A 62 9.01 -10.24 -9.13
CA ALA A 62 8.01 -10.43 -8.09
C ALA A 62 6.73 -9.62 -8.36
N VAL A 63 6.86 -8.40 -8.91
CA VAL A 63 5.72 -7.57 -9.30
C VAL A 63 4.88 -8.30 -10.34
N LYS A 64 5.51 -8.87 -11.37
CA LYS A 64 4.79 -9.62 -12.40
C LYS A 64 4.10 -10.86 -11.81
N LYS A 65 4.82 -11.63 -10.97
CA LYS A 65 4.24 -12.79 -10.27
C LYS A 65 3.03 -12.41 -9.42
N ALA A 66 3.08 -11.28 -8.72
CA ALA A 66 1.98 -10.76 -7.92
C ALA A 66 0.74 -10.51 -8.78
N HIS A 67 0.89 -9.89 -9.95
CA HIS A 67 -0.22 -9.66 -10.89
C HIS A 67 -0.87 -10.94 -11.42
N ASP A 68 -0.15 -12.06 -11.46
CA ASP A 68 -0.68 -13.34 -11.91
C ASP A 68 -1.23 -14.21 -10.76
N HIS A 69 -0.83 -13.93 -9.51
CA HIS A 69 -1.11 -14.77 -8.37
C HIS A 69 -2.58 -14.65 -7.89
N PRO A 70 -3.33 -15.77 -7.77
CA PRO A 70 -4.76 -15.71 -7.45
C PRO A 70 -5.06 -15.12 -6.06
N VAL A 71 -4.22 -15.41 -5.05
CA VAL A 71 -4.38 -14.84 -3.70
C VAL A 71 -4.18 -13.32 -3.71
N VAL A 72 -3.23 -12.82 -4.51
CA VAL A 72 -2.96 -11.39 -4.63
C VAL A 72 -4.11 -10.69 -5.36
N LYS A 73 -4.62 -11.28 -6.44
CA LYS A 73 -5.83 -10.77 -7.12
C LYS A 73 -7.02 -10.69 -6.17
N GLN A 74 -7.24 -11.72 -5.36
CA GLN A 74 -8.34 -11.71 -4.39
C GLN A 74 -8.16 -10.61 -3.34
N MET A 75 -6.92 -10.37 -2.89
CA MET A 75 -6.60 -9.27 -1.99
C MET A 75 -6.86 -7.90 -2.65
N TRP A 76 -6.36 -7.66 -3.85
CA TRP A 76 -6.61 -6.40 -4.57
C TRP A 76 -8.09 -6.17 -4.89
N ASN A 77 -8.86 -7.23 -5.18
CA ASN A 77 -10.32 -7.13 -5.31
C ASN A 77 -11.01 -6.65 -4.02
N ARG A 78 -10.42 -6.87 -2.83
CA ARG A 78 -10.93 -6.29 -1.57
C ARG A 78 -10.57 -4.81 -1.48
N PHE A 79 -9.33 -4.45 -1.81
CA PHE A 79 -8.89 -3.05 -1.90
C PHE A 79 -9.78 -2.21 -2.84
N GLU A 80 -10.07 -2.70 -4.04
CA GLU A 80 -10.91 -1.99 -5.02
C GLU A 80 -12.31 -1.59 -4.50
N LYS A 81 -12.85 -2.39 -3.56
CA LYS A 81 -14.15 -2.14 -2.92
C LYS A 81 -14.09 -1.05 -1.85
N VAL A 82 -12.91 -0.76 -1.30
CA VAL A 82 -12.75 0.11 -0.13
C VAL A 82 -11.91 1.35 -0.40
N CYS A 83 -11.10 1.38 -1.47
CA CYS A 83 -10.28 2.51 -1.85
C CYS A 83 -10.25 2.77 -3.36
N THR A 84 -9.69 3.91 -3.72
CA THR A 84 -9.19 4.23 -5.05
C THR A 84 -7.67 4.40 -4.98
N TYR A 85 -6.97 3.94 -6.00
CA TYR A 85 -5.52 4.15 -6.11
C TYR A 85 -5.24 5.57 -6.58
N VAL A 86 -4.28 6.24 -5.93
CA VAL A 86 -3.88 7.60 -6.24
C VAL A 86 -2.35 7.67 -6.37
N SER A 87 -1.85 8.80 -6.83
CA SER A 87 -0.42 9.07 -6.99
C SER A 87 0.08 10.07 -5.96
N LEU A 88 1.40 10.18 -5.80
CA LEU A 88 1.99 11.17 -4.88
C LEU A 88 1.58 12.59 -5.25
N SER A 89 1.44 12.88 -6.54
CA SER A 89 0.97 14.17 -7.06
C SER A 89 -0.47 14.51 -6.71
N ASP A 90 -1.28 13.54 -6.31
CA ASP A 90 -2.67 13.76 -5.87
C ASP A 90 -2.77 14.15 -4.40
N LEU A 91 -1.65 14.18 -3.66
CA LEU A 91 -1.58 14.57 -2.25
C LEU A 91 -1.12 16.02 -2.12
N GLU A 92 -1.81 16.79 -1.27
CA GLU A 92 -1.47 18.19 -1.04
C GLU A 92 -0.09 18.35 -0.38
N GLU A 93 0.27 17.43 0.51
CA GLU A 93 1.55 17.41 1.21
C GLU A 93 2.72 17.31 0.25
N SER A 94 2.58 16.57 -0.85
CA SER A 94 3.65 16.36 -1.85
C SER A 94 3.99 17.61 -2.67
N LYS A 95 3.23 18.71 -2.52
CA LYS A 95 3.47 19.97 -3.26
C LYS A 95 4.56 20.83 -2.62
N VAL A 96 5.06 20.46 -1.44
CA VAL A 96 6.11 21.19 -0.73
C VAL A 96 7.31 20.29 -0.42
N PRO A 97 8.52 20.87 -0.27
CA PRO A 97 9.67 20.13 0.27
C PRO A 97 9.37 19.61 1.68
N PHE A 98 9.88 18.43 2.01
CA PHE A 98 9.68 17.76 3.31
C PHE A 98 8.19 17.60 3.66
N PRO A 99 7.44 16.78 2.89
CA PRO A 99 6.05 16.50 3.22
C PRO A 99 5.95 15.77 4.56
N HIS A 100 4.96 16.14 5.38
CA HIS A 100 4.72 15.53 6.67
C HIS A 100 3.44 14.69 6.62
N PHE A 101 3.48 13.50 7.20
CA PHE A 101 2.35 12.58 7.26
C PHE A 101 2.19 12.03 8.69
N GLU A 102 0.99 11.59 9.04
CA GLU A 102 0.74 10.90 10.31
C GLU A 102 1.27 9.45 10.22
N PRO A 103 2.07 8.96 11.19
CA PRO A 103 2.46 7.56 11.22
C PRO A 103 1.27 6.67 11.60
N VAL A 104 1.20 5.48 10.98
CA VAL A 104 0.17 4.47 11.28
C VAL A 104 0.85 3.18 11.73
N ASP A 105 0.59 2.79 12.97
CA ASP A 105 1.08 1.51 13.52
C ASP A 105 0.10 0.39 13.15
N LEU A 106 0.62 -0.68 12.54
CA LEU A 106 -0.12 -1.87 12.08
C LEU A 106 0.43 -3.17 12.67
#